data_AF-A0A2V7B104-F1
#
_entry.id   AF-A0A2V7B104-F1
#
_cell.length_a   1.000
_cell.length_b   1.000
_cell.length_c   1.000
_cell.angle_alpha   90.00
_cell.angle_beta   90.00
_cell.angle_gamma   90.00
#
_symmetry.space_group_name_H-M   'P 1'
#
loop_
_entity.id
_entity.type
_entity.pdbx_description
1 polymer ?
#
loop_
_entity_poly.entity_id
_entity_poly.type
_entity_poly.pdbx_seq_one_letter_code
_entity_poly.pdbx_strand_id
1 'polypeptide(L)'
;MPTTRTLAVAALVVGLFAVVLACGVATDGAAADKIPPSVTTLMAGWEQKFTLEWTVAPEPEGTRRVRGYVVSKYGQRAEPMRVLGRALDSTGGVLGERIEWIPGGVSGFGRAYFEIPHLPASDRYLVTVWDYSIVESERLLR
;
A
#
# COMPACT_ATOMS: atom_id res chain seq x y z
N MET A 1 22.11 -67.95 -0.85
CA MET A 1 21.65 -68.55 -2.13
C MET A 1 20.92 -69.83 -1.78
N PRO A 2 19.74 -70.13 -2.36
CA PRO A 2 19.22 -69.61 -3.61
C PRO A 2 18.24 -68.44 -3.41
N THR A 3 18.44 -67.44 -4.27
CA THR A 3 17.52 -66.37 -4.64
C THR A 3 16.46 -66.93 -5.60
N THR A 4 15.51 -66.08 -6.02
CA THR A 4 14.74 -66.13 -7.29
C THR A 4 13.25 -66.46 -7.08
N ARG A 5 12.26 -65.73 -7.61
CA ARG A 5 12.16 -64.41 -8.26
C ARG A 5 10.67 -64.03 -8.25
N THR A 6 10.44 -62.75 -8.03
CA THR A 6 9.28 -61.93 -8.37
C THR A 6 8.55 -62.30 -9.68
N LEU A 7 7.22 -62.25 -9.65
CA LEU A 7 6.39 -61.71 -10.74
C LEU A 7 5.18 -60.97 -10.16
N ALA A 8 4.99 -59.73 -10.60
CA ALA A 8 3.91 -58.82 -10.24
C ALA A 8 2.72 -58.98 -11.19
N VAL A 9 1.49 -58.90 -10.68
CA VAL A 9 0.23 -58.71 -11.42
C VAL A 9 -0.69 -57.92 -10.45
N ALA A 10 -0.78 -56.59 -10.59
CA ALA A 10 -1.70 -55.82 -11.41
C ALA A 10 -3.14 -55.70 -10.87
N ALA A 11 -3.64 -54.46 -10.95
CA ALA A 11 -5.05 -54.02 -10.98
C ALA A 11 -5.79 -53.83 -9.64
N LEU A 12 -5.78 -52.56 -9.19
CA LEU A 12 -6.95 -51.67 -9.11
C LEU A 12 -8.32 -52.31 -8.78
N VAL A 13 -8.86 -52.07 -7.58
CA VAL A 13 -10.30 -51.79 -7.41
C VAL A 13 -10.51 -50.78 -6.27
N VAL A 14 -11.22 -49.72 -6.64
CA VAL A 14 -11.74 -48.62 -5.83
C VAL A 14 -12.68 -49.14 -4.73
N GLY A 15 -12.54 -48.63 -3.50
CA GLY A 15 -13.42 -49.01 -2.40
C GLY A 15 -13.37 -48.00 -1.26
N LEU A 16 -14.19 -46.97 -1.39
CA LEU A 16 -14.53 -45.92 -0.43
C LEU A 16 -14.69 -46.47 1.00
N PHE A 17 -13.80 -46.11 1.92
CA PHE A 17 -14.04 -46.22 3.36
C PHE A 17 -13.78 -44.86 4.01
N ALA A 18 -14.87 -44.18 4.36
CA ALA A 18 -14.83 -43.01 5.22
C ALA A 18 -14.38 -43.43 6.62
N VAL A 19 -13.19 -43.02 7.03
CA VAL A 19 -12.75 -43.10 8.42
C VAL A 19 -12.54 -41.68 8.91
N VAL A 20 -13.54 -41.17 9.64
CA VAL A 20 -13.40 -39.98 10.47
C VAL A 20 -12.60 -40.39 11.70
N LEU A 21 -11.35 -39.94 11.76
CA LEU A 21 -10.51 -40.04 12.95
C LEU A 21 -10.10 -38.62 13.34
N ALA A 22 -10.87 -38.07 14.29
CA ALA A 22 -10.52 -36.87 15.00
C ALA A 22 -9.33 -37.17 15.93
N CYS A 23 -8.21 -36.49 15.74
CA CYS A 23 -7.17 -36.35 16.75
C CYS A 23 -6.61 -34.94 16.66
N GLY A 24 -6.82 -34.17 17.73
CA GLY A 24 -6.53 -32.75 17.78
C GLY A 24 -5.04 -32.43 17.79
N VAL A 25 -4.73 -31.21 17.36
CA VAL A 25 -3.57 -30.47 17.84
C VAL A 25 -4.10 -29.08 18.17
N ALA A 26 -4.11 -28.75 19.47
CA ALA A 26 -4.20 -27.37 19.90
C ALA A 26 -2.90 -26.70 19.46
N THR A 27 -2.91 -26.06 18.30
CA THR A 27 -1.93 -25.03 18.00
C THR A 27 -2.55 -23.74 18.50
N ASP A 28 -1.95 -23.19 19.56
CA ASP A 28 -2.11 -21.79 19.94
C ASP A 28 -2.19 -20.98 18.66
N GLY A 29 -3.36 -20.37 18.43
CA GLY A 29 -3.53 -19.37 17.39
C GLY A 29 -2.65 -18.20 17.80
N ALA A 30 -1.36 -18.29 17.47
CA ALA A 30 -0.48 -17.14 17.38
C ALA A 30 -1.31 -16.08 16.69
N ALA A 31 -1.58 -14.99 17.42
CA ALA A 31 -2.29 -13.85 16.90
C ALA A 31 -1.70 -13.59 15.52
N ALA A 32 -2.50 -13.85 14.49
CA ALA A 32 -2.16 -13.43 13.15
C ALA A 32 -1.96 -11.94 13.29
N ASP A 33 -0.70 -11.53 13.31
CA ASP A 33 -0.29 -10.15 13.37
C ASP A 33 -1.03 -9.51 12.20
N LYS A 34 -2.05 -8.72 12.52
CA LYS A 34 -2.92 -8.11 11.52
C LYS A 34 -2.07 -7.04 10.87
N ILE A 35 -1.21 -7.43 9.94
CA ILE A 35 -0.54 -6.51 9.03
C ILE A 35 -1.70 -5.82 8.29
N PRO A 36 -1.96 -4.53 8.54
CA PRO A 36 -3.02 -3.83 7.83
C PRO A 36 -2.70 -3.90 6.33
N PRO A 37 -3.70 -4.09 5.47
CA PRO A 37 -3.48 -4.11 4.03
C PRO A 37 -2.76 -2.83 3.60
N SER A 38 -1.60 -2.97 2.96
CA SER A 38 -0.82 -1.82 2.50
C SER A 38 -1.63 -1.04 1.46
N VAL A 39 -1.82 0.24 1.71
CA VAL A 39 -2.62 1.08 0.82
C VAL A 39 -1.79 1.46 -0.41
N THR A 40 -2.23 1.01 -1.60
CA THR A 40 -1.63 1.34 -2.90
C THR A 40 -2.33 2.53 -3.52
N THR A 41 -1.56 3.51 -3.98
CA THR A 41 -2.05 4.74 -4.66
C THR A 41 -3.18 4.44 -5.65
N LEU A 42 -4.36 5.04 -5.43
CA LEU A 42 -5.54 4.82 -6.27
C LEU A 42 -5.40 5.40 -7.68
N MET A 43 -4.63 6.47 -7.84
CA MET A 43 -4.44 7.14 -9.13
C MET A 43 -3.08 6.83 -9.75
N ALA A 44 -2.98 5.72 -10.47
CA ALA A 44 -1.82 5.42 -11.29
C ALA A 44 -1.55 6.55 -12.31
N GLY A 45 -0.26 6.90 -12.51
CA GLY A 45 0.15 7.90 -13.49
C GLY A 45 0.00 9.36 -13.04
N TRP A 46 -0.29 9.62 -11.76
CA TRP A 46 -0.32 10.98 -11.21
C TRP A 46 0.99 11.76 -11.47
N GLU A 47 2.12 11.05 -11.56
CA GLU A 47 3.47 11.58 -11.79
C GLU A 47 3.60 12.33 -13.13
N GLN A 48 2.72 12.00 -14.08
CA GLN A 48 2.65 12.68 -15.38
C GLN A 48 2.11 14.11 -15.23
N LYS A 49 1.30 14.37 -14.19
CA LYS A 49 0.64 15.66 -13.95
C LYS A 49 1.25 16.42 -12.77
N PHE A 50 1.85 15.73 -11.81
CA PHE A 50 2.39 16.36 -10.60
C PHE A 50 3.80 15.87 -10.27
N THR A 51 4.58 16.70 -9.58
CA THR A 51 5.82 16.33 -8.88
C THR A 51 5.61 16.51 -7.38
N LEU A 52 6.20 15.63 -6.59
CA LEU A 52 6.30 15.79 -5.14
C LEU A 52 7.71 16.18 -4.74
N GLU A 53 7.83 17.26 -3.99
CA GLU A 53 9.08 17.72 -3.38
C GLU A 53 8.86 17.76 -1.87
N TRP A 54 9.63 16.99 -1.10
CA TRP A 54 9.38 16.88 0.34
C TRP A 54 10.64 16.56 1.14
N THR A 55 10.53 16.81 2.43
CA THR A 55 11.56 16.52 3.44
C THR A 55 10.91 15.91 4.67
N VAL A 56 11.71 15.20 5.47
CA VAL A 56 11.27 14.61 6.75
C VAL A 56 11.89 15.41 7.88
N ALA A 57 11.09 15.72 8.89
CA ALA A 57 11.53 16.34 10.13
C ALA A 57 11.14 15.48 11.35
N PRO A 58 11.91 15.51 12.44
CA PRO A 58 11.48 15.00 13.73
C PRO A 58 10.22 15.69 14.23
N GLU A 59 9.38 14.93 14.95
CA GLU A 59 8.18 15.40 15.62
C GLU A 59 8.16 14.85 17.06
N PRO A 60 7.38 15.41 18.01
CA PRO A 60 7.24 14.83 19.34
C PRO A 60 6.88 13.34 19.34
N GLU A 61 7.09 12.69 20.48
CA GLU A 61 6.78 11.27 20.69
C GLU A 61 7.62 10.32 19.80
N GLY A 62 8.75 10.81 19.28
CA GLY A 62 9.64 10.03 18.43
C GLY A 62 9.11 9.82 17.02
N THR A 63 8.00 10.45 16.66
CA THR A 63 7.40 10.36 15.32
C THR A 63 8.13 11.27 14.33
N ARG A 64 7.65 11.26 13.08
CA ARG A 64 8.21 11.98 11.96
C ARG A 64 7.11 12.70 11.21
N ARG A 65 7.40 13.92 10.79
CA ARG A 65 6.54 14.72 9.92
C ARG A 65 7.19 14.82 8.55
N VAL A 66 6.46 14.43 7.51
CA VAL A 66 6.82 14.74 6.14
C VAL A 66 6.16 16.05 5.75
N ARG A 67 6.90 16.97 5.14
CA ARG A 67 6.37 18.25 4.65
C ARG A 67 6.95 18.60 3.30
N GLY A 68 6.16 19.27 2.48
CA GLY A 68 6.57 19.52 1.11
C GLY A 68 5.54 20.23 0.25
N TYR A 69 5.79 20.16 -1.04
CA TYR A 69 4.93 20.74 -2.07
C TYR A 69 4.54 19.68 -3.10
N VAL A 70 3.28 19.76 -3.54
CA VAL A 70 2.85 19.17 -4.80
C VAL A 70 2.96 20.26 -5.86
N VAL A 71 3.70 20.01 -6.93
CA VAL A 71 3.89 20.93 -8.05
C VAL A 71 3.13 20.41 -9.26
N SER A 72 2.20 21.20 -9.79
CA SER A 72 1.44 20.85 -10.98
C SER A 72 2.21 21.15 -12.25
N LYS A 73 2.33 20.15 -13.12
CA LYS A 73 2.74 20.26 -14.53
C LYS A 73 1.53 20.43 -15.45
N TYR A 74 0.32 20.42 -14.89
CA TYR A 74 -0.93 20.37 -15.61
C TYR A 74 -1.67 21.71 -15.50
N GLY A 75 -2.32 22.14 -16.58
CA GLY A 75 -2.92 23.48 -16.66
C GLY A 75 -4.24 23.64 -15.90
N GLN A 76 -4.92 22.54 -15.55
CA GLN A 76 -6.18 22.59 -14.80
C GLN A 76 -5.94 22.45 -13.30
N ARG A 77 -6.82 23.07 -12.51
CA ARG A 77 -6.85 22.91 -11.05
C ARG A 77 -7.23 21.48 -10.69
N ALA A 78 -6.56 20.93 -9.69
CA ALA A 78 -6.86 19.62 -9.13
C ALA A 78 -7.41 19.80 -7.71
N GLU A 79 -8.70 19.58 -7.54
CA GLU A 79 -9.40 19.70 -6.26
C GLU A 79 -10.63 18.79 -6.22
N PRO A 80 -10.87 18.06 -5.13
CA PRO A 80 -10.00 17.97 -3.95
C PRO A 80 -8.76 17.10 -4.24
N MET A 81 -7.70 17.18 -3.44
CA MET A 81 -6.49 16.36 -3.60
C MET A 81 -5.98 15.86 -2.24
N ARG A 82 -5.54 14.59 -2.21
CA ARG A 82 -4.89 13.99 -1.04
C ARG A 82 -3.54 13.40 -1.37
N VAL A 83 -2.68 13.31 -0.36
CA VAL A 83 -1.38 12.65 -0.42
C VAL A 83 -1.35 11.46 0.54
N LEU A 84 -0.65 10.40 0.17
CA LEU A 84 -0.37 9.24 1.01
C LEU A 84 1.11 9.23 1.33
N GLY A 85 1.45 9.29 2.63
CA GLY A 85 2.79 9.09 3.15
C GLY A 85 2.92 7.73 3.81
N ARG A 86 4.03 7.02 3.56
CA ARG A 86 4.35 5.72 4.15
C ARG A 86 5.75 5.74 4.73
N ALA A 87 5.89 5.25 5.97
CA ALA A 87 7.17 4.90 6.56
C ALA A 87 7.46 3.42 6.24
N LEU A 88 8.67 3.12 5.77
CA LEU A 88 9.04 1.79 5.31
C LEU A 88 10.13 1.18 6.20
N ASP A 89 10.18 -0.14 6.36
CA ASP A 89 11.32 -0.81 6.97
C ASP A 89 12.48 -1.01 5.98
N SER A 90 13.54 -1.69 6.42
CA SER A 90 14.73 -1.98 5.60
C SER A 90 14.45 -2.89 4.40
N THR A 91 13.41 -3.73 4.49
CA THR A 91 12.95 -4.66 3.44
C THR A 91 11.94 -4.03 2.49
N GLY A 92 11.43 -2.84 2.81
CA GLY A 92 10.38 -2.15 2.06
C GLY A 92 8.96 -2.45 2.56
N GLY A 93 8.82 -3.15 3.68
CA GLY A 93 7.54 -3.33 4.36
C GLY A 93 7.02 -2.01 4.92
N VAL A 94 5.69 -1.84 5.00
CA VAL A 94 5.07 -0.60 5.50
C VAL A 94 5.00 -0.67 7.04
N LEU A 95 5.74 0.21 7.72
CA LEU A 95 5.70 0.39 9.18
C LEU A 95 4.50 1.23 9.63
N GLY A 96 4.03 2.11 8.76
CA GLY A 96 2.84 2.93 9.00
C GLY A 96 2.58 3.87 7.84
N GLU A 97 1.34 4.33 7.72
CA GLU A 97 0.89 5.14 6.60
C GLU A 97 -0.20 6.13 7.00
N ARG A 98 -0.28 7.25 6.29
CA ARG A 98 -1.28 8.30 6.50
C ARG A 98 -1.68 8.97 5.21
N ILE A 99 -2.97 9.30 5.12
CA ILE A 99 -3.53 10.09 4.03
C ILE A 99 -3.89 11.46 4.58
N GLU A 100 -3.42 12.51 3.91
CA GLU A 100 -3.69 13.90 4.29
C GLU A 100 -4.27 14.70 3.14
N TRP A 101 -5.15 15.64 3.48
CA TRP A 101 -5.71 16.58 2.52
C TRP A 101 -4.72 17.69 2.19
N ILE A 102 -4.74 18.14 0.93
CA ILE A 102 -4.13 19.40 0.53
C ILE A 102 -5.22 20.48 0.60
N PRO A 103 -5.14 21.43 1.55
CA PRO A 103 -6.13 22.49 1.66
C PRO A 103 -6.22 23.30 0.36
N GLY A 104 -7.42 23.36 -0.23
CA GLY A 104 -7.66 24.07 -1.48
C GLY A 104 -7.04 23.42 -2.72
N GLY A 105 -6.60 22.16 -2.64
CA GLY A 105 -6.06 21.42 -3.79
C GLY A 105 -4.81 22.05 -4.40
N VAL A 106 -4.59 21.82 -5.69
CA VAL A 106 -3.43 22.32 -6.45
C VAL A 106 -3.92 23.13 -7.65
N SER A 107 -3.47 24.38 -7.76
CA SER A 107 -3.78 25.20 -8.94
C SER A 107 -3.07 24.70 -10.20
N GLY A 108 -3.63 25.04 -11.37
CA GLY A 108 -3.00 24.77 -12.66
C GLY A 108 -1.62 25.44 -12.75
N PHE A 109 -0.61 24.67 -13.17
CA PHE A 109 0.82 25.07 -13.21
C PHE A 109 1.38 25.67 -11.90
N GLY A 110 0.67 25.50 -10.78
CA GLY A 110 1.06 26.04 -9.49
C GLY A 110 1.64 24.99 -8.55
N ARG A 111 1.71 25.33 -7.27
CA ARG A 111 2.10 24.40 -6.21
C ARG A 111 1.22 24.56 -4.98
N ALA A 112 1.07 23.49 -4.21
CA ALA A 112 0.38 23.51 -2.94
C ALA A 112 1.22 22.85 -1.86
N TYR A 113 1.19 23.42 -0.65
CA TYR A 113 1.88 22.90 0.51
C TYR A 113 1.10 21.74 1.13
N PHE A 114 1.80 20.75 1.66
CA PHE A 114 1.22 19.66 2.42
C PHE A 114 2.11 19.27 3.60
N GLU A 115 1.48 18.68 4.62
CA GLU A 115 2.15 18.01 5.72
C GLU A 115 1.50 16.65 5.96
N ILE A 116 2.31 15.68 6.39
CA ILE A 116 1.90 14.36 6.83
C ILE A 116 2.56 14.12 8.20
N PRO A 117 1.85 14.42 9.30
CA PRO A 117 2.39 14.27 10.65
C PRO A 117 2.31 12.81 11.10
N HIS A 118 2.89 12.52 12.26
CA HIS A 118 2.69 11.29 13.04
C HIS A 118 2.98 10.00 12.26
N LEU A 119 4.00 10.03 11.39
CA LEU A 119 4.54 8.82 10.78
C LEU A 119 5.54 8.16 11.74
N PRO A 120 5.62 6.82 11.78
CA PRO A 120 6.67 6.12 12.52
C PRO A 120 8.07 6.57 12.10
N ALA A 121 9.02 6.53 13.03
CA ALA A 121 10.42 6.74 12.71
C ALA A 121 10.95 5.64 11.79
N SER A 122 11.54 6.06 10.68
CA SER A 122 12.15 5.22 9.67
C SER A 122 13.25 5.98 8.93
N ASP A 123 14.17 5.25 8.30
CA ASP A 123 15.17 5.77 7.37
C ASP A 123 14.63 5.92 5.93
N ARG A 124 13.44 5.39 5.65
CA ARG A 124 12.83 5.37 4.30
C ARG A 124 11.36 5.78 4.35
N TYR A 125 11.00 6.75 3.51
CA TYR A 125 9.63 7.19 3.32
C TYR A 125 9.26 7.20 1.84
N LEU A 126 7.97 6.97 1.59
CA LEU A 126 7.38 7.09 0.27
C LEU A 126 6.17 8.02 0.34
N VAL A 127 6.11 8.99 -0.55
CA VAL A 127 4.97 9.90 -0.69
C VAL A 127 4.41 9.78 -2.09
N THR A 128 3.08 9.68 -2.19
CA THR A 128 2.36 9.61 -3.46
C THR A 128 1.14 10.51 -3.44
N VAL A 129 0.66 10.96 -4.60
CA VAL A 129 -0.67 11.58 -4.68
C VAL A 129 -1.70 10.46 -4.59
N TRP A 130 -2.50 10.46 -3.52
CA TRP A 130 -3.46 9.40 -3.23
C TRP A 130 -4.62 9.42 -4.22
N ASP A 131 -5.29 10.56 -4.32
CA ASP A 131 -6.33 10.85 -5.28
C ASP A 131 -6.46 12.36 -5.56
N TYR A 132 -7.09 12.67 -6.69
CA TYR A 132 -7.46 14.03 -7.07
C TYR A 132 -8.60 14.03 -8.09
N SER A 133 -9.32 15.13 -8.18
CA SER A 133 -10.23 15.41 -9.29
C SER A 133 -9.74 16.64 -10.06
N ILE A 134 -9.79 16.58 -11.39
CA ILE A 134 -9.52 17.77 -12.22
C ILE A 134 -10.80 18.59 -12.29
N VAL A 135 -10.70 19.88 -11.94
CA VAL A 135 -11.78 20.83 -12.15
C VAL A 135 -11.79 21.18 -13.63
N GLU A 136 -12.81 20.68 -14.33
CA GLU A 136 -13.12 21.13 -15.68
C GLU A 136 -13.69 22.53 -15.57
N SER A 137 -13.03 23.51 -16.21
CA SER A 137 -13.68 24.78 -16.46
C SER A 137 -14.84 24.47 -17.39
N GLU A 138 -16.09 24.66 -16.95
CA GLU A 138 -17.18 24.80 -17.91
C GLU A 138 -16.72 25.83 -18.93
N ARG A 139 -16.45 25.38 -20.15
CA ARG A 139 -16.32 26.26 -21.30
C ARG A 139 -17.71 26.86 -21.45
N LEU A 140 -17.94 27.96 -20.73
CA LEU A 140 -19.10 28.81 -20.85
C LEU A 140 -19.11 29.23 -22.31
N LEU A 141 -19.89 28.52 -23.11
CA LEU A 141 -20.29 28.92 -24.44
C LEU A 141 -21.06 30.23 -24.22
N ARG A 142 -20.36 31.35 -24.38
CA ARG A 142 -20.93 32.68 -24.54
C ARG A 142 -20.35 33.27 -25.81
#